data_AF-E6UHH5-F1
#
_entry.id   AF-E6UHH5-F1
#
_cell.length_a   1.000
_cell.length_b   1.000
_cell.length_c   1.000
_cell.angle_alpha   90.00
_cell.angle_beta   90.00
_cell.angle_gamma   90.00
#
_symmetry.space_group_name_H-M   'P 1'
#
loop_
_entity.id
_entity.type
_entity.pdbx_description
1 polymer ?
#
loop_
_entity_poly.entity_id
_entity_poly.type
_entity_poly.pdbx_seq_one_letter_code
_entity_poly.pdbx_strand_id
1 'polypeptide(L)'
;MSRYKSEQTAYSTLKKKSIPLWKLDTNTVTVTHFNPDTQTEESKTYTTDFIRYHLHFSDSHCPDRLRKLINEGRIIQYLDDMERKVGEAISRQVELWKQTDSCYQKAVLSGDAEKMLGLENCFVYMAREAMFECMVYI
;
A
#
# COMPACT_ATOMS: atom_id res chain seq x y z
N MET A 1 6.60 16.83 4.10
CA MET A 1 5.57 15.78 4.15
C MET A 1 4.21 16.42 4.36
N SER A 2 3.24 16.06 3.53
CA SER A 2 2.00 16.83 3.33
C SER A 2 0.76 16.17 3.94
N ARG A 3 -0.21 17.01 4.28
CA ARG A 3 -1.57 16.59 4.64
C ARG A 3 -2.52 17.01 3.54
N TYR A 4 -3.12 16.03 2.88
CA TYR A 4 -4.09 16.24 1.81
C TYR A 4 -5.50 16.29 2.38
N LYS A 5 -6.33 17.17 1.84
CA LYS A 5 -7.74 17.34 2.21
C LYS A 5 -8.54 17.48 0.93
N SER A 6 -9.72 16.87 0.90
CA SER A 6 -10.64 17.06 -0.22
C SER A 6 -11.20 18.48 -0.23
N GLU A 7 -11.46 18.99 -1.43
CA GLU A 7 -12.23 20.21 -1.65
C GLU A 7 -13.69 20.04 -1.21
N GLN A 8 -14.24 18.83 -1.38
CA GLN A 8 -15.56 18.51 -0.87
C GLN A 8 -15.55 18.49 0.65
N THR A 9 -16.47 19.22 1.25
CA THR A 9 -16.64 19.33 2.70
C THR A 9 -18.07 19.03 3.09
N ALA A 10 -18.27 18.49 4.28
CA ALA A 10 -19.58 18.33 4.90
C ALA A 10 -19.60 18.89 6.31
N TYR A 11 -20.77 19.33 6.75
CA TYR A 11 -20.94 19.84 8.10
C TYR A 11 -20.95 18.68 9.10
N SER A 12 -20.04 18.75 10.07
CA SER A 12 -20.03 17.85 11.22
C SER A 12 -20.81 18.49 12.37
N THR A 13 -21.89 17.85 12.77
CA THR A 13 -22.72 18.27 13.91
C THR A 13 -21.92 18.25 15.21
N LEU A 14 -21.09 17.21 15.41
CA LEU A 14 -20.25 17.05 16.58
C LEU A 14 -19.16 18.12 16.68
N LYS A 15 -18.46 18.41 15.58
CA LYS A 15 -17.38 19.42 15.55
C LYS A 15 -17.91 20.84 15.32
N LYS A 16 -19.21 21.00 15.08
CA LYS A 16 -19.91 22.26 14.76
C LYS A 16 -19.21 23.08 13.68
N LYS A 17 -18.68 22.42 12.64
CA LYS A 17 -17.96 23.05 11.53
C LYS A 17 -17.97 22.18 10.29
N SER A 18 -17.74 22.82 9.14
CA SER A 18 -17.48 22.10 7.89
C SER A 18 -16.10 21.45 7.94
N ILE A 19 -16.05 20.15 7.64
CA ILE A 19 -14.82 19.35 7.57
C ILE A 19 -14.71 18.70 6.20
N PRO A 20 -13.48 18.47 5.68
CA PRO A 20 -13.30 17.78 4.42
C PRO A 20 -13.76 16.32 4.54
N LEU A 21 -14.40 15.82 3.48
CA LEU A 21 -14.87 14.43 3.39
C LEU A 21 -13.71 13.45 3.42
N TRP A 22 -12.61 13.74 2.73
CA TRP A 22 -11.44 12.88 2.67
C TRP A 22 -10.19 13.61 3.16
N LYS A 23 -9.35 12.88 3.90
CA LYS A 23 -8.03 13.33 4.33
C LYS A 23 -7.03 12.21 4.16
N LEU A 24 -5.81 12.57 3.79
CA LEU A 24 -4.66 11.68 3.80
C LEU A 24 -3.53 12.35 4.55
N ASP A 25 -3.04 11.70 5.61
CA ASP A 25 -1.80 12.05 6.28
C ASP A 25 -0.71 11.08 5.81
N THR A 26 0.26 11.58 5.04
CA THR A 26 1.36 10.75 4.51
C THR A 26 2.41 10.42 5.58
N ASN A 27 2.39 11.07 6.76
CA ASN A 27 3.31 10.77 7.86
C ASN A 27 2.86 9.51 8.62
N THR A 28 1.57 9.44 8.93
CA THR A 28 0.98 8.29 9.63
C THR A 28 0.44 7.24 8.68
N VAL A 29 0.48 7.52 7.36
CA VAL A 29 -0.03 6.64 6.31
C VAL A 29 -1.51 6.31 6.57
N THR A 30 -2.26 7.33 6.99
CA THR A 30 -3.66 7.20 7.41
C THR A 30 -4.57 7.95 6.46
N VAL A 31 -5.56 7.25 5.92
CA VAL A 31 -6.69 7.84 5.21
C VAL A 31 -7.86 7.96 6.17
N THR A 32 -8.51 9.12 6.16
CA THR A 32 -9.71 9.38 6.96
C THR A 32 -10.84 9.81 6.04
N HIS A 33 -12.00 9.17 6.21
CA HIS A 33 -13.24 9.46 5.51
C HIS A 33 -14.30 9.91 6.52
N PHE A 34 -14.98 11.02 6.24
CA PHE A 34 -16.13 11.47 7.01
C PHE A 34 -17.40 11.16 6.24
N ASN A 35 -18.27 10.33 6.82
CA ASN A 35 -19.57 10.03 6.26
C ASN A 35 -20.60 11.06 6.77
N PRO A 36 -21.17 11.92 5.90
CA PRO A 36 -22.12 12.94 6.31
C PRO A 36 -23.47 12.38 6.76
N ASP A 37 -23.86 11.20 6.27
CA ASP A 37 -25.17 10.60 6.55
C ASP A 37 -25.21 10.01 7.96
N THR A 38 -24.15 9.29 8.33
CA THR A 38 -24.01 8.69 9.67
C THR A 38 -23.34 9.65 10.67
N GLN A 39 -22.79 10.77 10.20
CA GLN A 39 -22.00 11.72 10.99
C GLN A 39 -20.78 11.07 11.68
N THR A 40 -20.22 10.02 11.09
CA THR A 40 -19.07 9.26 11.63
C THR A 40 -17.79 9.50 10.81
N GLU A 41 -16.64 9.39 11.48
CA GLU A 41 -15.31 9.47 10.84
C GLU A 41 -14.67 8.08 10.89
N GLU A 42 -14.41 7.51 9.73
CA GLU A 42 -13.75 6.22 9.54
C GLU A 42 -12.29 6.47 9.15
N SER A 43 -11.37 5.65 9.64
CA SER A 43 -9.95 5.79 9.29
C SER A 43 -9.32 4.44 9.03
N LYS A 44 -8.46 4.39 8.01
CA LYS A 44 -7.66 3.24 7.66
C LYS A 44 -6.19 3.63 7.66
N THR A 45 -5.40 2.94 8.48
CA THR A 45 -3.95 3.11 8.54
C THR A 45 -3.28 1.94 7.84
N TYR A 46 -2.40 2.25 6.89
CA TYR A 46 -1.61 1.24 6.19
C TYR A 46 -0.28 1.04 6.91
N THR A 47 0.03 -0.22 7.24
CA THR A 47 1.25 -0.59 7.97
C THR A 47 2.33 -1.14 7.05
N THR A 48 2.02 -1.39 5.78
CA THR A 48 2.97 -1.95 4.82
C THR A 48 3.96 -0.92 4.32
N ASP A 49 5.24 -1.29 4.31
CA ASP A 49 6.33 -0.41 3.88
C ASP A 49 6.18 0.04 2.43
N PHE A 50 5.55 -0.77 1.56
CA PHE A 50 5.28 -0.40 0.17
C PHE A 50 4.44 0.86 0.06
N ILE A 51 3.32 0.91 0.78
CA ILE A 51 2.42 2.06 0.77
C ILE A 51 3.11 3.29 1.36
N ARG A 52 3.85 3.12 2.45
CA ARG A 52 4.62 4.20 3.07
C ARG A 52 5.65 4.79 2.11
N TYR A 53 6.43 3.94 1.45
CA TYR A 53 7.46 4.37 0.49
C TYR A 53 6.83 5.04 -0.74
N HIS A 54 5.78 4.44 -1.29
CA HIS A 54 5.05 4.98 -2.43
C HIS A 54 4.47 6.38 -2.15
N LEU A 55 3.84 6.56 -0.99
CA LEU A 55 3.27 7.85 -0.60
C LEU A 55 4.35 8.89 -0.34
N HIS A 56 5.47 8.53 0.27
CA HIS A 56 6.61 9.43 0.45
C HIS A 56 7.17 9.93 -0.90
N PHE A 57 7.33 9.02 -1.86
CA PHE A 57 7.77 9.38 -3.20
C PHE A 57 6.75 10.26 -3.93
N SER A 58 5.48 9.84 -3.93
CA SER A 58 4.39 10.57 -4.59
C SER A 58 4.17 11.97 -4.01
N ASP A 59 4.36 12.16 -2.70
CA ASP A 59 4.27 13.48 -2.06
C ASP A 59 5.32 14.46 -2.59
N SER A 60 6.50 13.94 -2.95
CA SER A 60 7.63 14.75 -3.42
C SER A 60 7.61 14.98 -4.94
N HIS A 61 7.12 14.02 -5.72
CA HIS A 61 7.23 14.03 -7.18
C HIS A 61 5.89 14.24 -7.91
N CYS A 62 4.78 13.79 -7.32
CA CYS A 62 3.46 13.78 -7.95
C CYS A 62 2.32 14.21 -7.00
N PRO A 63 2.44 15.35 -6.28
CA PRO A 63 1.46 15.74 -5.25
C PRO A 63 0.06 15.98 -5.82
N ASP A 64 -0.05 16.45 -7.07
CA ASP A 64 -1.34 16.70 -7.72
C ASP A 64 -2.14 15.41 -7.96
N ARG A 65 -1.46 14.29 -8.18
CA ARG A 65 -2.13 12.97 -8.28
C ARG A 65 -2.80 12.60 -6.97
N LEU A 66 -2.11 12.80 -5.84
CA LEU A 66 -2.67 12.53 -4.51
C LEU A 66 -3.86 13.46 -4.22
N ARG A 67 -3.77 14.74 -4.59
CA ARG A 67 -4.91 15.67 -4.48
C ARG A 67 -6.12 15.19 -5.28
N LYS A 68 -5.90 14.79 -6.53
CA LYS A 68 -6.95 14.25 -7.40
C LYS A 68 -7.63 13.02 -6.79
N LEU A 69 -6.85 12.03 -6.33
CA LEU A 69 -7.37 10.81 -5.71
C LEU A 69 -8.20 11.09 -4.45
N ILE A 70 -7.79 12.09 -3.65
CA ILE A 70 -8.50 12.53 -2.45
C ILE A 70 -9.80 13.24 -2.81
N ASN A 71 -9.77 14.15 -3.77
CA ASN A 71 -10.95 14.87 -4.24
C ASN A 71 -12.00 13.94 -4.87
N GLU A 72 -11.56 12.90 -5.56
CA GLU A 72 -12.43 11.89 -6.16
C GLU A 72 -12.88 10.79 -5.16
N GLY A 73 -12.35 10.78 -3.94
CA GLY A 73 -12.64 9.74 -2.94
C GLY A 73 -12.12 8.35 -3.31
N ARG A 74 -11.13 8.26 -4.20
CA ARG A 74 -10.58 6.99 -4.72
C ARG A 74 -9.29 6.55 -4.04
N ILE A 75 -8.79 7.31 -3.07
CA ILE A 75 -7.49 7.05 -2.45
C ILE A 75 -7.43 5.67 -1.76
N ILE A 76 -8.48 5.22 -1.06
CA ILE A 76 -8.47 3.91 -0.39
C ILE A 76 -8.39 2.81 -1.44
N GLN A 77 -9.25 2.86 -2.46
CA GLN A 77 -9.24 1.88 -3.54
C GLN A 77 -7.88 1.84 -4.25
N TYR A 78 -7.28 3.00 -4.51
CA TYR A 78 -5.96 3.10 -5.14
C TYR A 78 -4.86 2.40 -4.33
N LEU A 79 -4.80 2.68 -3.02
CA LEU A 79 -3.80 2.08 -2.14
C LEU A 79 -4.05 0.58 -1.93
N ASP A 80 -5.31 0.16 -1.81
CA ASP A 80 -5.70 -1.25 -1.68
C ASP A 80 -5.35 -2.06 -2.94
N ASP A 81 -5.63 -1.50 -4.13
CA ASP A 81 -5.26 -2.14 -5.39
C ASP A 81 -3.75 -2.22 -5.57
N MET A 82 -3.01 -1.21 -5.11
CA MET A 82 -1.55 -1.25 -5.14
C MET A 82 -0.99 -2.34 -4.24
N GLU A 83 -1.41 -2.38 -2.96
CA GLU A 83 -0.99 -3.39 -2.00
C GLU A 83 -1.28 -4.81 -2.50
N ARG A 84 -2.49 -5.01 -3.04
CA ARG A 84 -2.89 -6.28 -3.65
C ARG A 84 -2.00 -6.66 -4.83
N LYS A 85 -1.82 -5.76 -5.81
CA LYS A 85 -1.00 -6.04 -7.01
C LYS A 85 0.46 -6.31 -6.67
N VAL A 86 1.03 -5.59 -5.70
CA VAL A 86 2.39 -5.83 -5.22
C VAL A 86 2.48 -7.21 -4.56
N GLY A 87 1.51 -7.58 -3.71
CA GLY A 87 1.45 -8.90 -3.10
C GLY A 87 1.32 -10.03 -4.12
N GLU A 88 0.45 -9.87 -5.12
CA GLU A 88 0.26 -10.82 -6.22
C GLU A 88 1.54 -10.98 -7.06
N ALA A 89 2.23 -9.88 -7.36
CA ALA A 89 3.48 -9.89 -8.12
C ALA A 89 4.61 -10.60 -7.36
N ILE A 90 4.78 -10.32 -6.07
CA ILE A 90 5.77 -10.99 -5.21
C ILE A 90 5.47 -12.50 -5.17
N SER A 91 4.22 -12.87 -4.91
CA SER A 91 3.82 -14.27 -4.81
C SER A 91 4.08 -15.03 -6.11
N ARG A 92 3.72 -14.42 -7.25
CA ARG A 92 3.99 -14.99 -8.57
C ARG A 92 5.49 -15.17 -8.82
N GLN A 93 6.31 -14.19 -8.45
CA GLN A 93 7.76 -14.25 -8.65
C GLN A 93 8.40 -15.35 -7.78
N VAL A 94 7.97 -15.48 -6.52
CA VAL A 94 8.43 -16.51 -5.60
C VAL A 94 8.09 -17.91 -6.13
N GLU A 95 6.86 -18.12 -6.62
CA GLU A 95 6.47 -19.42 -7.18
C GLU A 95 7.27 -19.78 -8.44
N LEU A 96 7.62 -18.81 -9.28
CA LEU A 96 8.52 -19.03 -10.42
C LEU A 96 9.93 -19.45 -9.97
N TRP A 97 10.48 -18.81 -8.94
CA TRP A 97 11.79 -19.20 -8.39
C TRP A 97 11.77 -20.57 -7.72
N LYS A 98 10.70 -20.91 -7.00
CA LYS A 98 10.53 -22.26 -6.45
C LYS A 98 10.62 -23.32 -7.55
N GLN A 99 10.06 -23.07 -8.74
CA GLN A 99 10.10 -24.02 -9.86
C GLN A 99 11.45 -24.08 -10.58
N THR A 100 12.19 -22.97 -10.61
CA THR A 100 13.40 -22.83 -11.45
C THR A 100 14.71 -22.93 -10.67
N ASP A 101 14.70 -22.68 -9.36
CA ASP A 101 15.89 -22.68 -8.53
C ASP A 101 16.36 -24.10 -8.20
N SER A 102 17.59 -24.41 -8.60
CA SER A 102 18.17 -25.74 -8.42
C SER A 102 18.42 -26.12 -6.96
N CYS A 103 18.68 -25.14 -6.08
CA CYS A 103 18.91 -25.38 -4.65
C CYS A 103 17.60 -25.71 -3.94
N TYR A 104 16.52 -24.99 -4.28
CA TYR A 104 15.18 -25.23 -3.78
C TYR A 104 14.66 -26.61 -4.21
N GLN A 105 14.77 -26.94 -5.49
CA GLN A 105 14.36 -28.25 -6.01
C GLN A 105 15.09 -29.41 -5.32
N LYS A 106 16.39 -29.27 -5.06
CA LYS A 106 17.16 -30.27 -4.29
C LYS A 106 16.67 -30.38 -2.85
N ALA A 107 16.36 -29.26 -2.19
CA ALA A 107 15.82 -29.24 -0.84
C ALA A 107 14.44 -29.92 -0.75
N VAL A 108 13.59 -29.72 -1.76
CA VAL A 108 12.29 -30.41 -1.88
C VAL A 108 12.50 -31.93 -2.00
N LEU A 109 13.40 -32.35 -2.90
CA LEU A 109 13.70 -33.78 -3.09
C LEU A 109 14.31 -34.44 -1.84
N SER A 110 15.10 -33.71 -1.06
CA SER A 110 15.69 -34.21 0.19
C SER A 110 14.77 -34.06 1.41
N GLY A 111 13.60 -33.43 1.28
CA GLY A 111 12.69 -33.16 2.39
C GLY A 111 13.25 -32.19 3.44
N ASP A 112 14.21 -31.33 3.06
CA ASP A 112 14.89 -30.40 3.97
C ASP A 112 14.05 -29.14 4.20
N ALA A 113 13.13 -29.22 5.17
CA ALA A 113 12.17 -28.15 5.48
C ALA A 113 12.82 -26.85 5.94
N GLU A 114 13.93 -26.92 6.68
CA GLU A 114 14.65 -25.73 7.14
C GLU A 114 15.25 -24.97 5.95
N LYS A 115 15.88 -25.71 5.02
CA LYS A 115 16.45 -25.12 3.82
C LYS A 115 15.39 -24.58 2.87
N MET A 116 14.26 -25.28 2.69
CA MET A 116 13.13 -24.77 1.91
C MET A 116 12.63 -23.43 2.47
N LEU A 117 12.38 -23.36 3.78
CA LEU A 117 11.90 -22.14 4.43
C LEU A 117 12.91 -20.99 4.30
N GLY A 118 14.21 -21.27 4.49
CA GLY A 118 15.27 -20.29 4.31
C GLY A 118 15.29 -19.70 2.89
N LEU A 119 15.19 -20.57 1.87
CA LEU A 119 15.17 -20.16 0.47
C LEU A 119 13.90 -19.38 0.12
N GLU A 120 12.72 -19.80 0.60
CA GLU A 120 11.47 -19.06 0.37
C GLU A 120 11.53 -17.65 0.97
N ASN A 121 12.08 -17.51 2.18
CA ASN A 121 12.30 -16.20 2.77
C ASN A 121 13.22 -15.32 1.91
N CYS A 122 14.34 -15.88 1.42
CA CYS A 122 15.25 -15.18 0.50
C CYS A 122 14.53 -14.74 -0.78
N PHE A 123 13.73 -15.62 -1.39
CA PHE A 123 12.93 -15.30 -2.57
C PHE A 123 11.94 -14.17 -2.29
N VAL A 124 11.25 -14.19 -1.16
CA VAL A 124 10.35 -13.09 -0.79
C VAL A 124 11.11 -11.77 -0.72
N TYR A 125 12.24 -11.70 -0.02
CA TYR A 125 13.03 -10.46 0.07
C TYR A 125 13.55 -9.99 -1.29
N MET A 126 14.08 -10.89 -2.11
CA MET A 126 14.53 -10.56 -3.46
C MET A 126 13.40 -9.99 -4.33
N ALA A 127 12.22 -10.61 -4.28
CA ALA A 127 11.05 -10.12 -5.01
C ALA A 127 10.60 -8.75 -4.48
N ARG A 128 10.63 -8.53 -3.17
CA ARG A 128 10.30 -7.24 -2.56
C ARG A 128 11.22 -6.12 -3.05
N GLU A 129 12.53 -6.34 -3.04
CA GLU A 129 13.52 -5.35 -3.51
C GLU A 129 13.29 -4.99 -4.99
N ALA A 130 13.12 -5.98 -5.85
CA ALA A 130 12.82 -5.74 -7.27
C ALA A 130 11.50 -4.95 -7.47
N MET A 131 10.48 -5.22 -6.65
CA MET A 131 9.22 -4.49 -6.70
C MET A 131 9.34 -3.04 -6.23
N PHE A 132 10.17 -2.76 -5.22
CA PHE A 132 10.38 -1.39 -4.74
C PHE A 132 10.92 -0.46 -5.84
N GLU A 133 11.84 -0.95 -6.67
CA GLU A 133 12.38 -0.17 -7.80
C GLU A 133 11.28 0.18 -8.82
N CYS A 134 10.35 -0.73 -9.08
CA CYS A 134 9.31 -0.55 -10.08
C CYS A 134 8.11 0.27 -9.58
N MET A 135 7.76 0.14 -8.30
CA MET A 135 6.57 0.76 -7.69
C MET A 135 6.66 2.29 -7.61
N VAL A 136 7.86 2.84 -7.60
CA VAL A 136 8.11 4.30 -7.59
C VAL A 136 7.49 5.00 -8.80
N TYR A 137 7.42 4.31 -9.94
CA TYR A 137 6.95 4.90 -11.21
C TYR A 137 5.46 4.71 -11.49
N ILE A 138 4.72 4.01 -10.61
CA ILE A 138 3.29 3.72 -10.77
C ILE A 138 2.44 4.90 -10.33
#